data_AF-A0A835A361-F1
#
_entry.id   AF-A0A835A361-F1
#
_cell.length_a   1.000
_cell.length_b   1.000
_cell.length_c   1.000
_cell.angle_alpha   90.00
_cell.angle_beta   90.00
_cell.angle_gamma   90.00
#
_symmetry.space_group_name_H-M   'P 1'
#
loop_
_entity.id
_entity.type
_entity.pdbx_description
1 polymer ?
#
loop_
_entity_poly.entity_id
_entity_poly.type
_entity_poly.pdbx_seq_one_letter_code
_entity_poly.pdbx_strand_id
1 'polypeptide(L)'
;MALALRHLRHRHLLRLHLRLAALSTSNSPPDPRELLRIERILHAPSTAAAARTTQPQDHQPAATAAGLRHLLHSTAGLTDAESTSLLRRLDAPSTHHRLGRLLQELAGLRLREGEIKAALASDAEGLLSMHPGEPSRLLEFLRDNLRCRNAVKEQILAHGALRAAVAARRRVELLHARGLTRHDALRVLAAEPRAVVYPVEDVERKVEFLVGTMGFEVRWLVQYPEFLGVNLDKWIIPRHNVVEHLRSVGGLGDSVEMKHYVRLSRRRFYNMFVKPYPECERIFGGMVREREEMVGRRYPTGLWKLFTPAKHERTQEEVANMKLLVGSLR
;
A
#
# COMPACT_ATOMS: atom_id res chain seq x y z
N MET A 1 35.97 28.39 -12.24
CA MET A 1 34.74 28.61 -11.42
C MET A 1 33.90 27.33 -11.17
N ALA A 2 34.05 26.26 -11.96
CA ALA A 2 33.30 25.00 -11.76
C ALA A 2 33.67 24.18 -10.50
N LEU A 3 34.91 24.29 -10.01
CA LEU A 3 35.36 23.57 -8.80
C LEU A 3 34.82 24.17 -7.49
N ALA A 4 34.61 25.48 -7.43
CA ALA A 4 34.07 26.16 -6.25
C ALA A 4 32.61 25.79 -5.97
N LEU A 5 31.82 25.55 -7.03
CA LEU A 5 30.43 25.08 -6.92
C LEU A 5 30.34 23.61 -6.46
N ARG A 6 31.37 22.77 -6.70
CA ARG A 6 31.46 21.41 -6.16
C ARG A 6 31.68 21.41 -4.64
N HIS A 7 32.52 22.30 -4.12
CA HIS A 7 32.78 22.38 -2.67
C HIS A 7 31.60 22.94 -1.87
N LEU A 8 30.85 23.89 -2.42
CA LEU A 8 29.61 24.40 -1.79
C LEU A 8 28.49 23.35 -1.78
N ARG A 9 28.41 22.48 -2.81
CA ARG A 9 27.48 21.34 -2.88
C ARG A 9 27.80 20.27 -1.83
N HIS A 10 29.08 19.98 -1.58
CA HIS A 10 29.47 19.01 -0.57
C HIS A 10 29.12 19.46 0.85
N ARG A 11 29.29 20.75 1.16
CA ARG A 11 28.98 21.32 2.49
C ARG A 11 27.48 21.36 2.79
N HIS A 12 26.63 21.61 1.79
CA HIS A 12 25.18 21.56 1.97
C HIS A 12 24.64 20.13 2.12
N LEU A 13 25.23 19.16 1.41
CA LEU A 13 24.87 17.74 1.55
C LEU A 13 25.34 17.15 2.88
N LEU A 14 26.53 17.55 3.37
CA LEU A 14 27.02 17.18 4.71
C LEU A 14 26.17 17.77 5.84
N ARG A 15 25.68 19.01 5.70
CA ARG A 15 24.72 19.61 6.66
C ARG A 15 23.35 18.91 6.64
N LEU A 16 22.93 18.35 5.51
CA LEU A 16 21.72 17.50 5.43
C LEU A 16 21.98 16.11 6.03
N HIS A 17 23.18 15.55 5.87
CA HIS A 17 23.58 14.28 6.49
C HIS A 17 23.63 14.36 8.02
N LEU A 18 24.21 15.42 8.58
CA LEU A 18 24.24 15.64 10.04
C LEU A 18 22.83 15.85 10.64
N ARG A 19 21.88 16.40 9.89
CA ARG A 19 20.46 16.51 10.32
C ARG A 19 19.64 15.24 10.09
N LEU A 20 20.01 14.37 9.14
CA LEU A 20 19.32 13.10 8.87
C LEU A 20 19.85 11.95 9.73
N ALA A 21 21.13 11.97 10.11
CA ALA A 21 21.71 11.03 11.07
C ALA A 21 21.10 11.20 12.46
N ALA A 22 20.76 12.44 12.86
CA ALA A 22 20.08 12.73 14.12
C ALA A 22 18.59 12.31 14.17
N LEU A 23 17.99 11.95 13.02
CA LEU A 23 16.63 11.37 12.94
C LEU A 23 16.68 9.84 12.75
N SER A 24 17.86 9.24 12.87
CA SER A 24 18.12 7.83 12.64
C SER A 24 18.44 7.05 13.93
N THR A 25 17.75 7.33 15.03
CA THR A 25 17.65 6.41 16.17
C THR A 25 16.32 6.62 16.90
N SER A 26 15.22 6.26 16.25
CA SER A 26 13.94 6.06 16.95
C SER A 26 13.09 5.08 16.16
N ASN A 27 13.59 3.87 16.00
CA ASN A 27 12.71 2.71 15.87
C ASN A 27 13.29 1.66 16.80
N SER A 28 12.69 1.54 17.99
CA SER A 28 12.96 0.45 18.91
C SER A 28 12.87 -0.87 18.14
N PRO A 29 13.77 -1.84 18.42
CA PRO A 29 13.65 -3.17 17.83
C PRO A 29 12.26 -3.73 18.12
N PRO A 30 11.62 -4.45 17.17
CA PRO A 30 10.31 -5.02 17.40
C PRO A 30 10.36 -5.95 18.61
N ASP A 31 9.42 -5.76 19.53
CA ASP A 31 9.32 -6.52 20.78
C ASP A 31 9.28 -8.03 20.43
N PRO A 32 10.21 -8.85 20.93
CA PRO A 32 10.25 -10.29 20.66
C PRO A 32 8.93 -11.01 21.01
N ARG A 33 8.09 -10.40 21.85
CA ARG A 33 6.75 -10.92 22.17
C ARG A 33 5.73 -10.78 21.04
N GLU A 34 5.82 -9.73 20.22
CA GLU A 34 4.98 -9.58 19.03
C GLU A 34 5.41 -10.54 17.92
N LEU A 35 6.73 -10.82 17.83
CA LEU A 35 7.28 -11.84 16.92
C LEU A 35 6.79 -13.25 17.29
N LEU A 36 6.79 -13.60 18.58
CA LEU A 36 6.23 -14.86 19.10
C LEU A 36 4.69 -14.93 19.02
N ARG A 37 4.00 -13.80 18.82
CA ARG A 37 2.55 -13.77 18.61
C ARG A 37 2.22 -14.10 17.16
N ILE A 38 2.98 -13.54 16.22
CA ILE A 38 2.83 -13.78 14.78
C ILE A 38 3.35 -15.18 14.40
N GLU A 39 4.43 -15.69 15.00
CA GLU A 39 4.87 -17.08 14.82
C GLU A 39 3.81 -18.09 15.29
N ARG A 40 3.13 -17.81 16.40
CA ARG A 40 2.01 -18.62 16.90
C ARG A 40 0.81 -18.57 15.96
N ILE A 41 0.60 -17.43 15.29
CA ILE A 41 -0.40 -17.24 14.23
C ILE A 41 -0.01 -17.96 12.93
N LEU A 42 1.25 -18.31 12.66
CA LEU A 42 1.61 -18.98 11.41
C LEU A 42 1.90 -20.48 11.57
N HIS A 43 2.46 -20.90 12.71
CA HIS A 43 3.01 -22.26 12.88
C HIS A 43 2.45 -23.10 14.04
N ALA A 44 1.59 -22.57 14.92
CA ALA A 44 1.08 -23.42 16.02
C ALA A 44 -0.06 -24.35 15.53
N PRO A 45 0.02 -25.67 15.74
CA PRO A 45 -1.17 -26.52 15.80
C PRO A 45 -1.98 -26.08 17.02
N SER A 46 -3.31 -26.01 16.87
CA SER A 46 -4.22 -25.62 17.94
C SER A 46 -4.02 -26.48 19.20
N THR A 47 -3.31 -25.97 20.21
CA THR A 47 -3.19 -26.62 21.52
C THR A 47 -4.48 -26.53 22.34
N ALA A 48 -5.42 -25.65 21.95
CA ALA A 48 -6.75 -25.61 22.52
C ALA A 48 -7.63 -26.81 22.08
N ALA A 49 -7.28 -27.52 21.01
CA ALA A 49 -7.95 -28.76 20.61
C ALA A 49 -7.47 -29.98 21.42
N ALA A 50 -6.29 -29.92 22.06
CA ALA A 50 -5.72 -31.08 22.76
C ALA A 50 -6.31 -31.33 24.16
N ALA A 51 -7.07 -30.39 24.72
CA ALA A 51 -7.57 -30.49 26.11
C ALA A 51 -9.09 -30.73 26.23
N ARG A 52 -9.81 -31.02 25.14
CA ARG A 52 -11.25 -31.34 25.18
C ARG A 52 -11.68 -32.46 24.23
N THR A 53 -10.89 -33.53 24.13
CA THR A 53 -11.32 -34.71 23.34
C THR A 53 -11.02 -35.99 24.08
N THR A 54 -11.69 -36.17 25.21
CA THR A 54 -12.01 -37.49 25.75
C THR A 54 -13.51 -37.57 25.93
N GLN A 55 -14.23 -37.71 24.81
CA GLN A 55 -15.58 -38.27 24.76
C GLN A 55 -15.77 -38.99 23.41
N PRO A 56 -16.62 -40.03 23.37
CA PRO A 56 -16.48 -41.18 22.49
C PRO A 56 -16.81 -40.88 21.03
N GLN A 57 -16.30 -41.71 20.15
CA GLN A 57 -16.62 -41.73 18.72
C GLN A 57 -18.13 -41.98 18.50
N ASP A 58 -18.90 -40.90 18.40
CA ASP A 58 -20.26 -40.95 17.86
C ASP A 58 -20.25 -40.49 16.40
N HIS A 59 -20.67 -41.41 15.55
CA HIS A 59 -20.97 -41.34 14.12
C HIS A 59 -21.04 -39.94 13.48
N GLN A 60 -20.05 -39.59 12.65
CA GLN A 60 -20.07 -38.41 11.78
C GLN A 60 -20.88 -38.69 10.49
N PRO A 61 -22.01 -38.00 10.21
CA PRO A 61 -22.62 -38.00 8.89
C PRO A 61 -22.08 -36.80 8.09
N ALA A 62 -20.78 -36.74 7.81
CA ALA A 62 -20.13 -35.51 7.36
C ALA A 62 -19.55 -35.52 5.92
N ALA A 63 -19.79 -36.58 5.14
CA ALA A 63 -19.25 -36.69 3.78
C ALA A 63 -20.31 -36.87 2.68
N THR A 64 -21.60 -36.76 3.02
CA THR A 64 -22.67 -36.85 2.02
C THR A 64 -23.01 -35.46 1.49
N ALA A 65 -23.29 -35.36 0.18
CA ALA A 65 -23.66 -34.09 -0.45
C ALA A 65 -24.89 -33.43 0.23
N ALA A 66 -25.77 -34.22 0.85
CA ALA A 66 -26.90 -33.74 1.65
C ALA A 66 -26.48 -33.01 2.93
N GLY A 67 -25.50 -33.55 3.68
CA GLY A 67 -24.98 -32.90 4.88
C GLY A 67 -24.28 -31.57 4.57
N LEU A 68 -23.58 -31.48 3.45
CA LEU A 68 -22.93 -30.24 3.01
C LEU A 68 -23.93 -29.17 2.56
N ARG A 69 -25.03 -29.56 1.91
CA ARG A 69 -26.13 -28.63 1.58
C ARG A 69 -26.75 -28.04 2.84
N HIS A 70 -27.01 -28.88 3.86
CA HIS A 70 -27.52 -28.40 5.15
C HIS A 70 -26.54 -27.43 5.81
N LEU A 71 -25.23 -27.74 5.82
CA LEU A 71 -24.21 -26.84 6.35
C LEU A 71 -24.20 -25.51 5.60
N LEU A 72 -24.14 -25.52 4.27
CA LEU A 72 -24.17 -24.32 3.43
C LEU A 72 -25.43 -23.46 3.67
N HIS A 73 -26.58 -24.10 3.85
CA HIS A 73 -27.82 -23.42 4.22
C HIS A 73 -27.69 -22.76 5.60
N SER A 74 -27.26 -23.51 6.61
CA SER A 74 -27.14 -23.01 7.99
C SER A 74 -26.06 -21.94 8.20
N THR A 75 -24.97 -21.97 7.43
CA THR A 75 -23.82 -21.07 7.64
C THR A 75 -23.83 -19.86 6.73
N ALA A 76 -24.43 -19.98 5.55
CA ALA A 76 -24.35 -18.95 4.51
C ALA A 76 -25.71 -18.62 3.88
N GLY A 77 -26.81 -19.25 4.34
CA GLY A 77 -28.16 -18.96 3.84
C GLY A 77 -28.33 -19.31 2.36
N LEU A 78 -27.55 -20.26 1.82
CA LEU A 78 -27.68 -20.67 0.43
C LEU A 78 -28.97 -21.48 0.21
N THR A 79 -29.60 -21.27 -0.94
CA THR A 79 -30.69 -22.13 -1.40
C THR A 79 -30.16 -23.49 -1.86
N ASP A 80 -31.04 -24.49 -1.94
CA ASP A 80 -30.67 -25.81 -2.46
C ASP A 80 -30.15 -25.75 -3.91
N ALA A 81 -30.72 -24.87 -4.74
CA ALA A 81 -30.25 -24.65 -6.12
C ALA A 81 -28.85 -24.01 -6.16
N GLU A 82 -28.58 -23.03 -5.31
CA GLU A 82 -27.26 -22.38 -5.24
C GLU A 82 -26.19 -23.33 -4.69
N SER A 83 -26.52 -24.09 -3.65
CA SER A 83 -25.59 -25.06 -3.06
C SER A 83 -25.27 -26.20 -4.04
N THR A 84 -26.25 -26.73 -4.77
CA THR A 84 -26.01 -27.73 -5.82
C THR A 84 -25.15 -27.18 -6.97
N SER A 85 -25.39 -25.93 -7.40
CA SER A 85 -24.56 -25.26 -8.40
C SER A 85 -23.11 -25.06 -7.95
N LEU A 86 -22.89 -24.65 -6.69
CA LEU A 86 -21.54 -24.52 -6.12
C LEU A 86 -20.83 -25.88 -6.01
N LEU A 87 -21.51 -26.92 -5.53
CA LEU A 87 -20.91 -28.25 -5.44
C LEU A 87 -20.55 -28.80 -6.82
N ARG A 88 -21.39 -28.56 -7.85
CA ARG A 88 -21.08 -28.89 -9.25
C ARG A 88 -19.90 -28.11 -9.82
N ARG A 89 -19.62 -26.90 -9.33
CA ARG A 89 -18.42 -26.15 -9.74
C ARG A 89 -17.14 -26.68 -9.10
N LEU A 90 -17.27 -27.40 -7.97
CA LEU A 90 -16.14 -27.82 -7.14
C LEU A 90 -15.67 -29.25 -7.42
N ASP A 91 -16.40 -30.00 -8.28
CA ASP A 91 -16.19 -31.30 -8.97
C ASP A 91 -15.41 -32.45 -8.30
N ALA A 92 -14.76 -32.26 -7.15
CA ALA A 92 -13.87 -33.23 -6.52
C ALA A 92 -14.39 -33.65 -5.12
N PRO A 93 -14.53 -34.95 -4.81
CA PRO A 93 -14.97 -35.40 -3.48
C PRO A 93 -14.03 -34.97 -2.34
N SER A 94 -12.74 -34.72 -2.63
CA SER A 94 -11.79 -34.20 -1.64
C SER A 94 -12.02 -32.73 -1.27
N THR A 95 -12.64 -31.93 -2.14
CA THR A 95 -12.97 -30.52 -1.85
C THR A 95 -14.19 -30.42 -0.96
N HIS A 96 -15.10 -31.38 -1.03
CA HIS A 96 -16.31 -31.48 -0.20
C HIS A 96 -15.98 -31.60 1.30
N HIS A 97 -15.03 -32.46 1.67
CA HIS A 97 -14.61 -32.60 3.07
C HIS A 97 -13.83 -31.36 3.57
N ARG A 98 -13.02 -30.71 2.72
CA ARG A 98 -12.38 -29.43 3.08
C ARG A 98 -13.41 -28.32 3.27
N LEU A 99 -14.41 -28.27 2.39
CA LEU A 99 -15.52 -27.33 2.47
C LEU A 99 -16.29 -27.50 3.78
N GLY A 100 -16.63 -28.74 4.16
CA GLY A 100 -17.31 -29.01 5.43
C GLY A 100 -16.54 -28.48 6.65
N ARG A 101 -15.23 -28.73 6.71
CA ARG A 101 -14.36 -28.21 7.79
C ARG A 101 -14.30 -26.67 7.79
N LEU A 102 -14.15 -26.07 6.62
CA LEU A 102 -14.10 -24.62 6.48
C LEU A 102 -15.43 -23.97 6.89
N LEU A 103 -16.58 -24.54 6.50
CA LEU A 103 -17.89 -24.03 6.89
C LEU A 103 -18.11 -24.13 8.41
N GLN A 104 -17.66 -25.22 9.04
CA GLN A 104 -17.70 -25.33 10.51
C GLN A 104 -16.83 -24.27 11.20
N GLU A 105 -15.65 -24.00 10.67
CA GLU A 105 -14.80 -22.91 11.18
C GLU A 105 -15.48 -21.55 11.00
N LEU A 106 -16.00 -21.27 9.80
CA LEU A 106 -16.71 -20.02 9.50
C LEU A 106 -17.99 -19.86 10.31
N ALA A 107 -18.68 -20.94 10.68
CA ALA A 107 -19.84 -20.89 11.58
C ALA A 107 -19.45 -20.45 13.01
N GLY A 108 -18.25 -20.83 13.45
CA GLY A 108 -17.69 -20.38 14.73
C GLY A 108 -17.25 -18.92 14.73
N LEU A 109 -16.95 -18.37 13.54
CA LEU A 109 -16.66 -16.96 13.33
C LEU A 109 -18.00 -16.23 13.17
N ARG A 110 -18.33 -15.28 14.04
CA ARG A 110 -19.62 -14.54 14.05
C ARG A 110 -19.79 -13.60 12.84
N LEU A 111 -19.61 -14.11 11.64
CA LEU A 111 -19.79 -13.44 10.36
C LEU A 111 -21.25 -13.50 9.95
N ARG A 112 -21.69 -12.53 9.15
CA ARG A 112 -23.04 -12.56 8.59
C ARG A 112 -23.11 -13.61 7.49
N GLU A 113 -24.22 -14.35 7.43
CA GLU A 113 -24.47 -15.36 6.38
C GLU A 113 -24.28 -14.78 4.96
N GLY A 114 -24.77 -13.56 4.73
CA GLY A 114 -24.62 -12.87 3.45
C GLY A 114 -23.16 -12.56 3.06
N GLU A 115 -22.28 -12.34 4.04
CA GLU A 115 -20.84 -12.14 3.78
C GLU A 115 -20.17 -13.45 3.34
N ILE A 116 -20.53 -14.56 3.99
CA ILE A 116 -20.05 -15.90 3.63
C ILE A 116 -20.55 -16.28 2.24
N LYS A 117 -21.84 -16.05 1.96
CA LYS A 117 -22.42 -16.27 0.63
C LYS A 117 -21.72 -15.46 -0.46
N ALA A 118 -21.50 -14.16 -0.23
CA ALA A 118 -20.81 -13.30 -1.19
C ALA A 118 -19.36 -13.72 -1.44
N ALA A 119 -18.66 -14.20 -0.39
CA ALA A 119 -17.29 -14.69 -0.51
C ALA A 119 -17.23 -16.01 -1.30
N LEU A 120 -18.11 -16.96 -1.00
CA LEU A 120 -18.22 -18.23 -1.74
C LEU A 120 -18.61 -18.02 -3.21
N ALA A 121 -19.51 -17.07 -3.50
CA ALA A 121 -19.90 -16.75 -4.86
C ALA A 121 -18.73 -16.14 -5.66
N SER A 122 -17.94 -15.27 -5.01
CA SER A 122 -16.82 -14.56 -5.65
C SER A 122 -15.59 -15.45 -5.84
N ASP A 123 -15.16 -16.19 -4.81
CA ASP A 123 -13.88 -16.91 -4.81
C ASP A 123 -13.90 -18.16 -3.91
N ALA A 124 -14.70 -19.15 -4.29
CA ALA A 124 -14.79 -20.43 -3.60
C ALA A 124 -13.44 -21.19 -3.58
N GLU A 125 -12.68 -21.17 -4.67
CA GLU A 125 -11.40 -21.87 -4.77
C GLU A 125 -10.34 -21.24 -3.84
N GLY A 126 -10.28 -19.91 -3.78
CA GLY A 126 -9.41 -19.19 -2.86
C GLY A 126 -9.71 -19.52 -1.40
N LEU A 127 -10.99 -19.60 -1.03
CA LEU A 127 -11.43 -20.05 0.30
C LEU A 127 -11.01 -21.49 0.60
N LEU A 128 -11.26 -22.42 -0.33
CA LEU A 128 -10.95 -23.84 -0.14
C LEU A 128 -9.45 -24.15 -0.11
N SER A 129 -8.64 -23.29 -0.72
CA SER A 129 -7.19 -23.40 -0.64
C SER A 129 -6.67 -23.16 0.79
N MET A 130 -7.46 -22.53 1.68
CA MET A 130 -7.01 -22.14 3.01
C MET A 130 -6.78 -23.31 3.95
N HIS A 131 -5.75 -23.17 4.79
CA HIS A 131 -5.52 -24.10 5.88
C HIS A 131 -6.53 -23.84 7.02
N PRO A 132 -6.91 -24.88 7.78
CA PRO A 132 -7.75 -24.70 8.97
C PRO A 132 -7.11 -23.69 9.94
N GLY A 133 -7.89 -22.74 10.44
CA GLY A 133 -7.42 -21.67 11.32
C GLY A 133 -6.86 -20.45 10.60
N GLU A 134 -6.53 -20.56 9.31
CA GLU A 134 -6.04 -19.43 8.54
C GLU A 134 -7.07 -18.32 8.29
N PRO A 135 -8.36 -18.60 7.97
CA PRO A 135 -9.33 -17.53 7.75
C PRO A 135 -9.55 -16.72 9.03
N SER A 136 -9.58 -17.37 10.20
CA SER A 136 -9.69 -16.70 11.49
C SER A 136 -8.48 -15.80 11.79
N ARG A 137 -7.26 -16.28 11.54
CA ARG A 137 -6.01 -15.51 11.67
C ARG A 137 -5.95 -14.30 10.73
N LEU A 138 -6.39 -14.45 9.48
CA LEU A 138 -6.41 -13.35 8.51
C LEU A 138 -7.46 -12.30 8.88
N LEU A 139 -8.60 -12.71 9.42
CA LEU A 139 -9.62 -11.78 9.92
C LEU A 139 -9.11 -10.97 11.13
N GLU A 140 -8.41 -11.61 12.06
CA GLU A 140 -7.74 -10.94 13.18
C GLU A 140 -6.70 -9.94 12.66
N PHE A 141 -5.85 -10.36 11.72
CA PHE A 141 -4.85 -9.50 11.10
C PHE A 141 -5.47 -8.25 10.44
N LEU A 142 -6.55 -8.42 9.68
CA LEU A 142 -7.24 -7.29 9.03
C LEU A 142 -7.90 -6.34 10.05
N ARG A 143 -8.29 -6.86 11.22
CA ARG A 143 -8.91 -6.07 12.28
C ARG A 143 -7.87 -5.26 13.06
N ASP A 144 -6.77 -5.88 13.46
CA ASP A 144 -5.89 -5.36 14.51
C ASP A 144 -4.52 -4.90 14.00
N ASN A 145 -4.03 -5.44 12.88
CA ASN A 145 -2.64 -5.22 12.45
C ASN A 145 -2.49 -4.21 11.29
N LEU A 146 -3.57 -3.78 10.65
CA LEU A 146 -3.51 -2.82 9.54
C LEU A 146 -3.12 -1.41 10.01
N ARG A 147 -1.95 -0.93 9.58
CA ARG A 147 -1.44 0.41 9.89
C ARG A 147 -1.93 1.43 8.86
N CYS A 148 -3.24 1.68 8.79
CA CYS A 148 -3.81 2.61 7.81
C CYS A 148 -4.84 3.59 8.36
N ARG A 149 -5.15 4.59 7.54
CA ARG A 149 -6.27 5.50 7.76
C ARG A 149 -7.58 4.71 7.69
N ASN A 150 -8.57 5.12 8.48
CA ASN A 150 -9.90 4.49 8.49
C ASN A 150 -10.52 4.41 7.10
N ALA A 151 -10.38 5.43 6.25
CA ALA A 151 -10.89 5.40 4.87
C ALA A 151 -10.38 4.21 4.04
N VAL A 152 -9.10 3.83 4.21
CA VAL A 152 -8.53 2.68 3.48
C VAL A 152 -9.06 1.37 4.09
N LYS A 153 -9.21 1.32 5.42
CA LYS A 153 -9.77 0.16 6.10
C LYS A 153 -11.22 -0.09 5.69
N GLU A 154 -12.04 0.96 5.64
CA GLU A 154 -13.41 0.89 5.13
C GLU A 154 -13.45 0.43 3.68
N GLN A 155 -12.56 0.95 2.82
CA GLN A 155 -12.50 0.52 1.42
C GLN A 155 -12.15 -0.96 1.27
N ILE A 156 -11.24 -1.49 2.09
CA ILE A 156 -10.86 -2.91 2.09
C ILE A 156 -12.04 -3.77 2.57
N LEU A 157 -12.72 -3.34 3.63
CA LEU A 157 -13.81 -4.08 4.26
C LEU A 157 -15.18 -3.84 3.61
N ALA A 158 -15.29 -2.93 2.64
CA ALA A 158 -16.54 -2.54 1.97
C ALA A 158 -17.30 -3.73 1.36
N HIS A 159 -16.57 -4.77 0.95
CA HIS A 159 -17.14 -5.97 0.35
C HIS A 159 -17.23 -7.16 1.32
N GLY A 160 -16.99 -6.94 2.61
CA GLY A 160 -17.00 -7.96 3.66
C GLY A 160 -15.60 -8.42 4.08
N ALA A 161 -15.44 -8.72 5.36
CA ALA A 161 -14.14 -9.05 5.95
C ALA A 161 -13.56 -10.36 5.38
N LEU A 162 -14.40 -11.34 5.09
CA LEU A 162 -13.97 -12.62 4.53
C LEU A 162 -13.42 -12.48 3.10
N ARG A 163 -14.06 -11.64 2.26
CA ARG A 163 -13.56 -11.33 0.92
C ARG A 163 -12.23 -10.60 0.97
N ALA A 164 -12.10 -9.65 1.90
CA ALA A 164 -10.83 -8.97 2.15
C ALA A 164 -9.73 -9.94 2.60
N ALA A 165 -10.06 -10.95 3.44
CA ALA A 165 -9.11 -11.96 3.88
C ALA A 165 -8.60 -12.82 2.71
N VAL A 166 -9.50 -13.28 1.83
CA VAL A 166 -9.11 -14.00 0.61
C VAL A 166 -8.23 -13.13 -0.30
N ALA A 167 -8.61 -11.85 -0.48
CA ALA A 167 -7.85 -10.91 -1.28
C ALA A 167 -6.43 -10.70 -0.70
N ALA A 168 -6.31 -10.51 0.61
CA ALA A 168 -5.04 -10.36 1.30
C ALA A 168 -4.17 -11.62 1.16
N ARG A 169 -4.74 -12.81 1.38
CA ARG A 169 -4.07 -14.10 1.16
C ARG A 169 -3.49 -14.20 -0.25
N ARG A 170 -4.25 -13.85 -1.30
CA ARG A 170 -3.74 -13.86 -2.68
C ARG A 170 -2.50 -12.98 -2.85
N ARG A 171 -2.43 -11.82 -2.19
CA ARG A 171 -1.23 -10.97 -2.22
C ARG A 171 -0.07 -11.59 -1.44
N VAL A 172 -0.35 -12.24 -0.32
CA VAL A 172 0.67 -12.96 0.45
C VAL A 172 1.29 -14.08 -0.39
N GLU A 173 0.47 -14.91 -1.03
CA GLU A 173 0.95 -16.01 -1.87
C GLU A 173 1.68 -15.50 -3.12
N LEU A 174 1.21 -14.40 -3.73
CA LEU A 174 1.92 -13.75 -4.84
C LEU A 174 3.31 -13.27 -4.40
N LEU A 175 3.40 -12.54 -3.29
CA LEU A 175 4.67 -12.06 -2.77
C LEU A 175 5.58 -13.21 -2.34
N HIS A 176 5.00 -14.29 -1.81
CA HIS A 176 5.72 -15.50 -1.45
C HIS A 176 6.33 -16.20 -2.68
N ALA A 177 5.56 -16.34 -3.76
CA ALA A 177 6.02 -16.90 -5.02
C ALA A 177 7.16 -16.07 -5.64
N ARG A 178 7.22 -14.76 -5.37
CA ARG A 178 8.30 -13.87 -5.81
C ARG A 178 9.51 -13.83 -4.85
N GLY A 179 9.51 -14.66 -3.79
CA GLY A 179 10.67 -14.88 -2.93
C GLY A 179 10.61 -14.21 -1.54
N LEU A 180 9.47 -13.65 -1.13
CA LEU A 180 9.29 -13.25 0.28
C LEU A 180 8.87 -14.43 1.15
N THR A 181 9.13 -14.34 2.45
CA THR A 181 8.47 -15.21 3.42
C THR A 181 7.02 -14.78 3.59
N ARG A 182 6.10 -15.70 3.90
CA ARG A 182 4.69 -15.34 4.20
C ARG A 182 4.60 -14.31 5.33
N HIS A 183 5.50 -14.43 6.31
CA HIS A 183 5.65 -13.49 7.40
C HIS A 183 5.98 -12.07 6.91
N ASP A 184 7.00 -11.93 6.06
CA ASP A 184 7.38 -10.63 5.53
C ASP A 184 6.34 -10.06 4.57
N ALA A 185 5.67 -10.91 3.79
CA ALA A 185 4.55 -10.50 2.95
C ALA A 185 3.39 -9.91 3.77
N LEU A 186 3.03 -10.54 4.90
CA LEU A 186 2.05 -9.98 5.83
C LEU A 186 2.51 -8.65 6.44
N ARG A 187 3.80 -8.52 6.78
CA ARG A 187 4.36 -7.24 7.26
C ARG A 187 4.27 -6.13 6.21
N VAL A 188 4.53 -6.45 4.95
CA VAL A 188 4.38 -5.51 3.82
C VAL A 188 2.92 -5.08 3.70
N LEU A 189 1.96 -6.02 3.72
CA LEU A 189 0.54 -5.70 3.64
C LEU A 189 0.03 -4.90 4.84
N ALA A 190 0.54 -5.18 6.04
CA ALA A 190 0.18 -4.41 7.24
C ALA A 190 0.63 -2.96 7.14
N ALA A 191 1.81 -2.73 6.55
CA ALA A 191 2.38 -1.39 6.37
C ALA A 191 1.80 -0.64 5.16
N GLU A 192 1.46 -1.34 4.08
CA GLU A 192 0.83 -0.77 2.89
C GLU A 192 -0.43 -1.56 2.46
N PRO A 193 -1.56 -1.37 3.16
CA PRO A 193 -2.76 -2.15 2.90
C PRO A 193 -3.50 -1.77 1.62
N ARG A 194 -3.12 -0.66 0.96
CA ARG A 194 -3.67 -0.33 -0.38
C ARG A 194 -3.33 -1.41 -1.41
N ALA A 195 -2.29 -2.21 -1.20
CA ALA A 195 -1.98 -3.37 -2.03
C ALA A 195 -3.12 -4.42 -2.08
N VAL A 196 -3.97 -4.47 -1.06
CA VAL A 196 -5.16 -5.35 -1.05
C VAL A 196 -6.28 -4.79 -1.93
N VAL A 197 -6.38 -3.47 -2.02
CA VAL A 197 -7.40 -2.75 -2.81
C VAL A 197 -7.09 -2.81 -4.31
N TYR A 198 -5.81 -2.69 -4.68
CA TYR A 198 -5.41 -2.75 -6.08
C TYR A 198 -5.63 -4.13 -6.69
N PRO A 199 -5.94 -4.21 -8.00
CA PRO A 199 -6.06 -5.49 -8.69
C PRO A 199 -4.77 -6.32 -8.56
N VAL A 200 -4.90 -7.65 -8.55
CA VAL A 200 -3.76 -8.57 -8.31
C VAL A 200 -2.69 -8.35 -9.38
N GLU A 201 -3.13 -8.13 -10.60
CA GLU A 201 -2.32 -7.92 -11.80
C GLU A 201 -1.48 -6.63 -11.69
N ASP A 202 -2.00 -5.58 -11.04
CA ASP A 202 -1.23 -4.35 -10.81
C ASP A 202 -0.13 -4.57 -9.76
N VAL A 203 -0.42 -5.35 -8.71
CA VAL A 203 0.59 -5.72 -7.70
C VAL A 203 1.67 -6.59 -8.33
N GLU A 204 1.28 -7.57 -9.15
CA GLU A 204 2.21 -8.42 -9.88
C GLU A 204 3.15 -7.61 -10.78
N ARG A 205 2.56 -6.76 -11.64
CA ARG A 205 3.30 -5.87 -12.55
C ARG A 205 4.26 -4.95 -11.81
N LYS A 206 3.88 -4.44 -10.63
CA LYS A 206 4.77 -3.63 -9.78
C LYS A 206 5.97 -4.43 -9.30
N VAL A 207 5.75 -5.66 -8.82
CA VAL A 207 6.83 -6.53 -8.33
C VAL A 207 7.74 -6.95 -9.49
N GLU A 208 7.18 -7.25 -10.66
CA GLU A 208 7.95 -7.55 -11.87
C GLU A 208 8.81 -6.38 -12.31
N PHE A 209 8.26 -5.17 -12.32
CA PHE A 209 9.02 -3.97 -12.67
C PHE A 209 10.15 -3.70 -11.67
N LEU A 210 9.89 -3.91 -10.37
CA LEU A 210 10.88 -3.74 -9.31
C LEU A 210 12.10 -4.64 -9.51
N VAL A 211 11.85 -5.94 -9.79
CA VAL A 211 12.91 -6.94 -9.89
C VAL A 211 13.55 -6.93 -11.28
N GLY A 212 12.72 -7.01 -12.32
CA GLY A 212 13.17 -7.17 -13.70
C GLY A 212 13.75 -5.89 -14.29
N THR A 213 13.08 -4.76 -14.11
CA THR A 213 13.49 -3.50 -14.74
C THR A 213 14.41 -2.68 -13.84
N MET A 214 14.04 -2.51 -12.57
CA MET A 214 14.82 -1.67 -11.65
C MET A 214 16.00 -2.41 -11.00
N GLY A 215 16.05 -3.74 -11.10
CA GLY A 215 17.14 -4.57 -10.54
C GLY A 215 17.17 -4.63 -9.02
N PHE A 216 16.07 -4.31 -8.32
CA PHE A 216 16.01 -4.39 -6.86
C PHE A 216 15.52 -5.78 -6.42
N GLU A 217 16.07 -6.27 -5.31
CA GLU A 217 15.56 -7.47 -4.67
C GLU A 217 14.16 -7.25 -4.06
N VAL A 218 13.29 -8.26 -4.11
CA VAL A 218 11.92 -8.18 -3.55
C VAL A 218 11.92 -7.85 -2.06
N ARG A 219 12.97 -8.24 -1.31
CA ARG A 219 13.12 -7.92 0.12
C ARG A 219 13.13 -6.41 0.42
N TRP A 220 13.43 -5.56 -0.55
CA TRP A 220 13.31 -4.11 -0.40
C TRP A 220 11.88 -3.65 -0.10
N LEU A 221 10.87 -4.42 -0.52
CA LEU A 221 9.46 -4.13 -0.19
C LEU A 221 9.19 -4.15 1.31
N VAL A 222 9.96 -4.91 2.10
CA VAL A 222 9.82 -4.92 3.57
C VAL A 222 10.25 -3.58 4.16
N GLN A 223 11.26 -2.93 3.57
CA GLN A 223 11.75 -1.62 4.00
C GLN A 223 10.95 -0.45 3.41
N TYR A 224 10.45 -0.63 2.18
CA TYR A 224 9.72 0.38 1.42
C TYR A 224 8.39 -0.18 0.87
N PRO A 225 7.45 -0.57 1.75
CA PRO A 225 6.17 -1.14 1.33
C PRO A 225 5.32 -0.13 0.55
N GLU A 226 5.57 1.17 0.72
CA GLU A 226 4.85 2.24 0.04
C GLU A 226 5.00 2.19 -1.49
N PHE A 227 5.98 1.42 -2.00
CA PHE A 227 6.14 1.12 -3.42
C PHE A 227 4.89 0.47 -4.02
N LEU A 228 4.23 -0.44 -3.29
CA LEU A 228 2.99 -1.09 -3.76
C LEU A 228 1.79 -0.13 -3.74
N GLY A 229 1.87 0.91 -2.90
CA GLY A 229 0.84 1.94 -2.72
C GLY A 229 0.80 3.03 -3.79
N VAL A 230 1.87 3.19 -4.59
CA VAL A 230 1.94 4.22 -5.64
C VAL A 230 1.54 3.68 -7.00
N ASN A 231 1.10 4.57 -7.90
CA ASN A 231 0.79 4.19 -9.27
C ASN A 231 2.08 4.02 -10.09
N LEU A 232 2.27 2.84 -10.70
CA LEU A 232 3.50 2.49 -11.42
C LEU A 232 3.77 3.45 -12.60
N ASP A 233 2.77 3.63 -13.46
CA ASP A 233 2.87 4.38 -14.72
C ASP A 233 3.07 5.88 -14.51
N LYS A 234 2.36 6.45 -13.54
CA LYS A 234 2.38 7.90 -13.29
C LYS A 234 3.51 8.32 -12.35
N TRP A 235 3.99 7.42 -11.50
CA TRP A 235 4.91 7.79 -10.42
C TRP A 235 6.29 7.16 -10.57
N ILE A 236 6.37 5.85 -10.74
CA ILE A 236 7.64 5.11 -10.67
C ILE A 236 8.35 5.12 -12.03
N ILE A 237 7.65 4.79 -13.11
CA ILE A 237 8.24 4.70 -14.46
C ILE A 237 8.90 6.03 -14.90
N PRO A 238 8.26 7.21 -14.79
CA PRO A 238 8.89 8.48 -15.20
C PRO A 238 10.13 8.81 -14.38
N ARG A 239 10.14 8.44 -13.09
CA ARG A 239 11.30 8.64 -12.21
C ARG A 239 12.44 7.71 -12.58
N HIS A 240 12.13 6.45 -12.85
CA HIS A 240 13.10 5.45 -13.29
C HIS A 240 13.77 5.87 -14.59
N ASN A 241 13.00 6.29 -15.60
CA ASN A 241 13.55 6.73 -16.88
C ASN A 241 14.52 7.93 -16.74
N VAL A 242 14.21 8.90 -15.87
CA VAL A 242 15.12 10.00 -15.57
C VAL A 242 16.40 9.50 -14.90
N VAL A 243 16.28 8.60 -13.91
CA VAL A 243 17.44 8.08 -13.19
C VAL A 243 18.33 7.23 -14.10
N GLU A 244 17.76 6.38 -14.95
CA GLU A 244 18.51 5.60 -15.95
C GLU A 244 19.26 6.51 -16.92
N HIS A 245 18.61 7.54 -17.45
CA HIS A 245 19.26 8.50 -18.34
C HIS A 245 20.40 9.26 -17.63
N LEU A 246 20.19 9.72 -16.39
CA LEU A 246 21.25 10.37 -15.62
C LEU A 246 22.40 9.40 -15.31
N ARG A 247 22.11 8.10 -15.14
CA ARG A 247 23.14 7.07 -14.96
C ARG A 247 23.96 6.90 -16.24
N SER A 248 23.34 6.86 -17.42
CA SER A 248 24.07 6.72 -18.69
C SER A 248 24.97 7.90 -19.01
N VAL A 249 24.59 9.12 -18.59
CA VAL A 249 25.38 10.35 -18.80
C VAL A 249 26.42 10.57 -17.70
N GLY A 250 26.43 9.75 -16.64
CA GLY A 250 27.32 9.93 -15.48
C GLY A 250 26.96 11.16 -14.63
N GLY A 251 25.70 11.62 -14.71
CA GLY A 251 25.19 12.78 -13.97
C GLY A 251 24.83 12.49 -12.51
N LEU A 252 24.91 11.22 -12.08
CA LEU A 252 24.67 10.79 -10.71
C LEU A 252 26.01 10.64 -9.97
N GLY A 253 26.17 11.37 -8.87
CA GLY A 253 27.33 11.21 -7.99
C GLY A 253 27.25 9.95 -7.13
N ASP A 254 26.06 9.67 -6.57
CA ASP A 254 25.77 8.50 -5.72
C ASP A 254 24.66 7.63 -6.32
N SER A 255 24.62 6.37 -5.90
CA SER A 255 23.54 5.44 -6.28
C SER A 255 22.18 5.91 -5.77
N VAL A 256 21.18 5.95 -6.66
CA VAL A 256 19.81 6.31 -6.28
C VAL A 256 19.12 5.15 -5.57
N GLU A 257 18.95 5.29 -4.25
CA GLU A 257 18.20 4.35 -3.42
C GLU A 257 16.69 4.34 -3.67
N MET A 258 16.02 3.26 -3.27
CA MET A 258 14.55 3.08 -3.34
C MET A 258 13.75 4.23 -2.73
N LYS A 259 14.23 4.81 -1.63
CA LYS A 259 13.58 5.95 -0.96
C LYS A 259 13.33 7.13 -1.90
N HIS A 260 14.19 7.33 -2.90
CA HIS A 260 14.07 8.43 -3.84
C HIS A 260 12.90 8.25 -4.81
N TYR A 261 12.60 7.01 -5.19
CA TYR A 261 11.47 6.68 -6.05
C TYR A 261 10.14 6.83 -5.32
N VAL A 262 10.09 6.39 -4.08
CA VAL A 262 8.81 6.26 -3.36
C VAL A 262 8.50 7.48 -2.49
N ARG A 263 9.45 7.94 -1.67
CA ARG A 263 9.19 8.96 -0.64
C ARG A 263 9.36 10.41 -1.10
N LEU A 264 10.12 10.66 -2.18
CA LEU A 264 10.24 12.03 -2.67
C LEU A 264 8.91 12.48 -3.28
N SER A 265 8.46 13.68 -2.89
CA SER A 265 7.36 14.32 -3.60
C SER A 265 7.78 14.63 -5.04
N ARG A 266 6.80 14.68 -5.96
CA ARG A 266 7.06 15.00 -7.38
C ARG A 266 7.87 16.29 -7.54
N ARG A 267 7.58 17.32 -6.72
CA ARG A 267 8.32 18.60 -6.70
C ARG A 267 9.77 18.42 -6.27
N ARG A 268 10.01 17.65 -5.20
CA ARG A 268 11.35 17.44 -4.69
C ARG A 268 12.19 16.60 -5.64
N PHE A 269 11.59 15.56 -6.24
CA PHE A 269 12.24 14.78 -7.28
C PHE A 269 12.64 15.64 -8.47
N TYR A 270 11.73 16.47 -8.99
CA TYR A 270 12.00 17.37 -10.10
C TYR A 270 13.14 18.35 -9.78
N ASN A 271 13.10 19.03 -8.64
CA ASN A 271 14.14 19.98 -8.27
C ASN A 271 15.53 19.34 -8.12
N MET A 272 15.59 18.06 -7.74
CA MET A 272 16.85 17.34 -7.52
C MET A 272 17.39 16.70 -8.79
N PHE A 273 16.55 16.02 -9.57
CA PHE A 273 16.98 15.18 -10.69
C PHE A 273 16.64 15.76 -12.07
N VAL A 274 15.67 16.68 -12.16
CA VAL A 274 15.20 17.16 -13.46
C VAL A 274 15.64 18.61 -13.71
N LYS A 275 15.38 19.54 -12.79
CA LYS A 275 15.74 20.95 -12.92
C LYS A 275 17.23 21.21 -13.24
N PRO A 276 18.20 20.47 -12.66
CA PRO A 276 19.60 20.66 -13.02
C PRO A 276 19.97 20.15 -14.42
N TYR A 277 19.12 19.34 -15.05
CA TYR A 277 19.38 18.63 -16.30
C TYR A 277 18.21 18.85 -17.28
N PRO A 278 18.25 19.89 -18.14
CA PRO A 278 17.11 20.26 -18.99
C PRO A 278 16.65 19.12 -19.93
N GLU A 279 17.55 18.23 -20.33
CA GLU A 279 17.24 17.04 -21.14
C GLU A 279 16.24 16.08 -20.44
N CYS A 280 16.29 16.03 -19.11
CA CYS A 280 15.40 15.20 -18.30
C CYS A 280 13.96 15.73 -18.25
N GLU A 281 13.70 17.00 -18.62
CA GLU A 281 12.35 17.56 -18.62
C GLU A 281 11.44 16.88 -19.64
N ARG A 282 12.01 16.51 -20.80
CA ARG A 282 11.34 15.76 -21.85
C ARG A 282 11.00 14.34 -21.39
N ILE A 283 11.90 13.71 -20.65
CA ILE A 283 11.76 12.32 -20.15
C ILE A 283 10.77 12.23 -19.00
N PHE A 284 10.81 13.18 -18.06
CA PHE A 284 9.96 13.17 -16.87
C PHE A 284 8.49 13.51 -17.16
N GLY A 285 8.17 13.95 -18.39
CA GLY A 285 6.83 14.45 -18.73
C GLY A 285 6.51 15.68 -17.89
N GLY A 286 7.32 16.72 -18.07
CA GLY A 286 7.48 17.87 -17.16
C GLY A 286 6.22 18.45 -16.52
N MET A 287 6.40 19.08 -15.35
CA MET A 287 5.41 19.92 -14.67
C MET A 287 4.72 20.96 -15.57
N VAL A 288 5.28 21.25 -16.73
CA VAL A 288 4.93 22.38 -17.60
C VAL A 288 3.56 22.19 -18.25
N ARG A 289 3.20 20.99 -18.76
CA ARG A 289 1.91 20.83 -19.47
C ARG A 289 0.69 20.93 -18.56
N GLU A 290 0.66 20.21 -17.44
CA GLU A 290 -0.49 20.26 -16.53
C GLU A 290 -0.59 21.59 -15.76
N ARG A 291 0.53 22.23 -15.40
CA ARG A 291 0.49 23.51 -14.67
C ARG A 291 0.13 24.68 -15.57
N GLU A 292 0.60 24.73 -16.82
CA GLU A 292 0.15 25.75 -17.78
C GLU A 292 -1.33 25.58 -18.14
N GLU A 293 -1.78 24.34 -18.38
CA GLU A 293 -3.19 24.06 -18.68
C GLU A 293 -4.11 24.34 -17.48
N MET A 294 -3.67 24.07 -16.25
CA MET A 294 -4.49 24.24 -15.04
C MET A 294 -4.42 25.66 -14.45
N VAL A 295 -3.27 26.34 -14.53
CA VAL A 295 -3.14 27.76 -14.13
C VAL A 295 -3.83 28.66 -15.15
N GLY A 296 -3.77 28.34 -16.44
CA GLY A 296 -4.52 29.06 -17.49
C GLY A 296 -6.04 28.93 -17.36
N ARG A 297 -6.55 27.87 -16.70
CA ARG A 297 -7.99 27.66 -16.47
C ARG A 297 -8.52 28.28 -15.17
N ARG A 298 -7.68 28.50 -14.16
CA ARG A 298 -8.14 28.82 -12.79
C ARG A 298 -8.27 30.32 -12.50
N TYR A 299 -7.65 31.17 -13.31
CA TYR A 299 -7.79 32.63 -13.23
C TYR A 299 -7.74 33.21 -14.65
N PRO A 300 -8.67 34.10 -15.04
CA PRO A 300 -8.54 34.83 -16.30
C PRO A 300 -7.22 35.60 -16.28
N THR A 301 -6.35 35.30 -17.24
CA THR A 301 -5.06 35.96 -17.40
C THR A 301 -5.28 37.46 -17.57
N GLY A 302 -4.91 38.27 -16.57
CA GLY A 302 -5.01 39.74 -16.65
C GLY A 302 -5.88 40.42 -15.58
N LEU A 303 -6.53 39.70 -14.66
CA LEU A 303 -7.32 40.33 -13.59
C LEU A 303 -6.49 41.29 -12.71
N TRP A 304 -5.21 40.99 -12.49
CA TRP A 304 -4.28 41.85 -11.75
C TRP A 304 -3.99 43.19 -12.43
N LYS A 305 -4.25 43.31 -13.75
CA LYS A 305 -4.16 44.59 -14.47
C LYS A 305 -5.38 45.48 -14.26
N LEU A 306 -6.51 44.91 -13.82
CA LEU A 306 -7.73 45.65 -13.47
C LEU A 306 -7.64 46.22 -12.05
N PHE A 307 -6.84 45.59 -11.19
CA PHE A 307 -6.50 46.10 -9.86
C PHE A 307 -5.24 46.98 -9.90
N THR A 308 -5.25 48.02 -10.73
CA THR A 308 -4.30 49.14 -10.52
C THR A 308 -4.85 50.03 -9.42
N PRO A 309 -4.22 50.08 -8.23
CA PRO A 309 -4.66 51.02 -7.19
C PRO A 309 -4.54 52.45 -7.72
N ALA A 310 -5.55 53.27 -7.45
CA ALA A 310 -5.52 54.68 -7.81
C ALA A 310 -4.25 55.32 -7.23
N LYS A 311 -3.46 55.97 -8.08
CA LYS A 311 -2.25 56.67 -7.63
C LYS A 311 -2.70 57.80 -6.70
N HIS A 312 -2.37 57.68 -5.42
CA HIS A 312 -2.64 58.74 -4.46
C HIS A 312 -1.67 59.90 -4.75
N GLU A 313 -2.20 61.07 -5.09
CA GLU A 313 -1.40 62.28 -5.20
C GLU A 313 -1.08 62.74 -3.78
N ARG A 314 0.18 62.58 -3.36
CA ARG A 314 0.62 62.98 -2.02
C ARG A 314 0.41 64.48 -1.83
N THR A 315 -0.40 64.86 -0.86
CA THR A 315 -0.56 66.27 -0.46
C THR A 315 0.73 66.80 0.17
N GLN A 316 1.00 68.10 0.04
CA GLN A 316 2.23 68.71 0.55
C GLN A 316 2.42 68.49 2.06
N GLU A 317 1.32 68.37 2.81
CA GLU A 317 1.30 68.08 4.25
C GLU A 317 1.83 66.68 4.57
N GLU A 318 1.49 65.66 3.77
CA GLU A 318 2.01 64.30 3.93
C GLU A 318 3.52 64.23 3.66
N VAL A 319 4.00 65.04 2.71
CA VAL A 319 5.44 65.15 2.42
C VAL A 319 6.18 65.86 3.55
N ALA A 320 5.59 66.90 4.15
CA ALA A 320 6.15 67.57 5.31
C ALA A 320 6.20 66.63 6.54
N ASN A 321 5.12 65.88 6.80
CA ASN A 321 5.06 64.90 7.88
C ASN A 321 6.07 63.75 7.69
N MET A 322 6.25 63.24 6.47
CA MET A 322 7.31 62.25 6.21
C MET A 322 8.71 62.82 6.44
N LYS A 323 8.97 64.09 6.07
CA LYS A 323 10.26 64.74 6.30
C LYS A 323 10.55 64.94 7.79
N LEU A 324 9.53 65.31 8.58
CA LEU A 324 9.64 65.40 10.04
C LEU A 324 9.91 64.03 10.66
N LEU A 325 9.24 62.98 10.19
CA LEU A 325 9.41 61.62 10.70
C LEU A 325 10.82 61.06 10.38
N VAL A 326 11.34 61.33 9.18
CA VAL A 326 12.72 60.96 8.79
C VAL A 326 13.75 61.81 9.53
N GLY A 327 13.46 63.09 9.79
CA GLY A 327 14.31 63.98 10.60
C GLY A 327 14.39 63.57 12.07
N SER A 328 13.32 62.97 12.60
CA SER A 328 13.25 62.47 13.99
C SER A 328 14.02 61.15 14.21
N LEU A 329 14.46 60.50 13.13
CA LEU A 329 15.21 59.24 13.15
C LEU A 329 16.72 59.44 13.00
N ARG A 330 17.21 60.69 13.08
CA ARG A 330 18.64 61.04 13.04
C ARG A 330 19.20 61.33 14.42
#